data_AF-A0A0L0FF46-F1
#
_entry.id   AF-A0A0L0FF46-F1
#
_cell.length_a   1.000
_cell.length_b   1.000
_cell.length_c   1.000
_cell.angle_alpha   90.00
_cell.angle_beta   90.00
_cell.angle_gamma   90.00
#
_symmetry.space_group_name_H-M   'P 1'
#
loop_
_entity.id
_entity.type
_entity.pdbx_description
1 polymer ?
#
loop_
_entity_poly.entity_id
_entity_poly.type
_entity_poly.pdbx_seq_one_letter_code
_entity_poly.pdbx_strand_id
1 'polypeptide(L)'
;MSRNFTVGARMAKGETLEEVKASTNSIAEGVFTAWSIHQMSVKLGLDMPICSAVYSVLYENVPFLTVLKALQKRPLRGERDEEEEE
;
A
#
# COMPACT_ATOMS: atom_id res chain seq x y z
N MET A 1 -4.74 3.05 -18.63
CA MET A 1 -4.16 3.14 -17.27
C MET A 1 -5.24 2.76 -16.26
N SER A 2 -4.94 1.96 -15.24
CA SER A 2 -5.99 1.53 -14.29
C SER A 2 -6.42 2.67 -13.37
N ARG A 3 -7.63 2.54 -12.80
CA ARG A 3 -8.16 3.48 -11.79
C ARG A 3 -7.22 3.57 -10.58
N ASN A 4 -6.71 2.43 -10.11
CA ASN A 4 -5.76 2.36 -8.99
C ASN A 4 -4.44 3.08 -9.31
N PHE A 5 -3.87 2.84 -10.49
CA PHE A 5 -2.64 3.52 -10.90
C PHE A 5 -2.84 5.04 -10.94
N THR A 6 -3.99 5.49 -11.48
CA THR A 6 -4.30 6.91 -11.59
C THR A 6 -4.37 7.58 -10.22
N VAL A 7 -5.01 6.95 -9.24
CA VAL A 7 -5.06 7.45 -7.85
C VAL A 7 -3.65 7.58 -7.27
N GLY A 8 -2.85 6.51 -7.34
CA GLY A 8 -1.49 6.52 -6.81
C GLY A 8 -0.60 7.58 -7.48
N ALA A 9 -0.71 7.74 -8.80
CA ALA A 9 0.06 8.71 -9.56
C ALA A 9 -0.30 10.16 -9.21
N ARG A 10 -1.58 10.45 -8.91
CA ARG A 10 -2.04 11.77 -8.46
C ARG A 10 -1.57 12.07 -7.04
N MET A 11 -1.70 11.09 -6.14
CA MET A 11 -1.18 11.23 -4.78
C MET A 11 0.33 11.46 -4.75
N ALA A 12 1.08 10.80 -5.64
CA ALA A 12 2.52 11.03 -5.78
C ALA A 12 2.88 12.45 -6.27
N LYS A 13 1.94 13.17 -6.91
CA LYS A 13 2.10 14.58 -7.31
C LYS A 13 1.75 15.57 -6.19
N GLY A 14 1.34 15.09 -5.02
CA GLY A 14 1.02 15.91 -3.85
C GLY A 14 -0.47 16.09 -3.58
N GLU A 15 -1.35 15.48 -4.40
CA GLU A 15 -2.79 15.50 -4.12
C GLU A 15 -3.12 14.59 -2.93
N THR A 16 -4.03 15.03 -2.08
CA THR A 16 -4.61 14.23 -1.00
C THR A 16 -5.59 13.18 -1.56
N LEU A 17 -5.85 12.13 -0.79
CA LEU A 17 -6.83 11.12 -1.19
C LEU A 17 -8.23 11.75 -1.35
N GLU A 18 -8.56 12.73 -0.52
CA GLU A 18 -9.80 13.49 -0.53
C GLU A 18 -9.96 14.31 -1.82
N GLU A 19 -8.91 15.02 -2.25
CA GLU A 19 -8.90 15.77 -3.51
C GLU A 19 -9.06 14.84 -4.72
N VAL A 20 -8.37 13.69 -4.71
CA VAL A 20 -8.48 12.68 -5.77
C VAL A 20 -9.89 12.09 -5.81
N LYS A 21 -10.50 11.80 -4.64
CA LYS A 21 -11.88 11.31 -4.54
C LYS A 21 -12.90 12.36 -5.01
N ALA A 22 -12.73 13.62 -4.62
CA ALA A 22 -13.66 14.71 -4.97
C ALA A 22 -13.66 15.02 -6.47
N SER A 23 -12.54 14.83 -7.14
CA SER A 23 -12.39 15.09 -8.58
C SER A 23 -12.74 13.90 -9.48
N THR A 24 -13.11 12.74 -8.90
CA THR A 24 -13.40 11.53 -9.68
C THR A 24 -14.79 11.00 -9.34
N ASN A 25 -15.64 10.79 -10.35
CA ASN A 25 -16.99 10.20 -10.15
C ASN A 25 -16.97 8.70 -9.77
N SER A 26 -15.80 8.12 -9.55
CA SER A 26 -15.64 6.70 -9.24
C SER A 26 -14.51 6.51 -8.23
N ILE A 27 -14.75 5.72 -7.19
CA ILE A 27 -13.70 5.36 -6.23
C ILE A 27 -12.89 4.21 -6.81
N ALA A 28 -11.56 4.31 -6.74
CA ALA A 28 -10.68 3.20 -7.10
C ALA A 28 -10.83 2.08 -6.06
N GLU A 29 -11.23 0.88 -6.52
CA GLU A 29 -11.46 -0.30 -5.68
C GLU A 29 -10.27 -0.59 -4.76
N GLY A 30 -9.04 -0.37 -5.25
CA GLY A 30 -7.81 -0.59 -4.51
C GLY A 30 -7.70 0.22 -3.21
N VAL A 31 -8.40 1.36 -3.10
CA VAL A 31 -8.44 2.13 -1.86
C VAL A 31 -9.08 1.29 -0.76
N PHE A 32 -10.30 0.81 -0.97
CA PHE A 32 -11.00 -0.03 0.01
C PHE A 32 -10.37 -1.41 0.17
N THR A 33 -9.90 -2.02 -0.92
CA THR A 33 -9.24 -3.33 -0.87
C THR A 33 -7.98 -3.29 -0.01
N ALA A 34 -7.22 -2.20 -0.03
CA ALA A 34 -6.04 -2.06 0.83
C ALA A 34 -6.38 -2.17 2.32
N TRP A 35 -7.51 -1.59 2.75
CA TRP A 35 -8.01 -1.75 4.12
C TRP A 35 -8.31 -3.21 4.44
N SER A 36 -9.13 -3.88 3.60
CA SER A 36 -9.54 -5.26 3.83
C SER A 36 -8.35 -6.24 3.85
N ILE A 37 -7.41 -6.09 2.92
CA ILE A 37 -6.21 -6.93 2.84
C ILE A 37 -5.31 -6.71 4.05
N HIS A 38 -5.11 -5.47 4.49
CA HIS A 38 -4.31 -5.20 5.68
C HIS A 38 -4.92 -5.80 6.95
N GLN A 39 -6.25 -5.68 7.13
CA GLN A 39 -6.93 -6.33 8.26
C GLN A 39 -6.78 -7.86 8.22
N MET A 40 -6.86 -8.45 7.02
CA MET A 40 -6.67 -9.89 6.84
C MET A 40 -5.23 -10.31 7.12
N SER A 41 -4.23 -9.56 6.64
CA SER A 41 -2.81 -9.89 6.86
C SER A 41 -2.48 -9.84 8.35
N VAL A 42 -2.98 -8.85 9.09
CA VAL A 42 -2.81 -8.76 10.55
C VAL A 42 -3.47 -9.96 11.24
N LYS A 43 -4.71 -10.29 10.87
CA LYS A 43 -5.44 -11.43 11.46
C LYS A 43 -4.75 -12.77 11.23
N LEU A 44 -4.14 -12.96 10.05
CA LEU A 44 -3.48 -14.19 9.66
C LEU A 44 -1.98 -14.23 10.00
N GLY A 45 -1.42 -13.15 10.56
CA GLY A 45 0.01 -13.06 10.87
C GLY A 45 0.91 -13.07 9.63
N LEU A 46 0.41 -12.59 8.48
CA LEU A 46 1.15 -12.56 7.21
C LEU A 46 2.01 -11.30 7.08
N ASP A 47 3.28 -11.45 6.73
CA ASP A 47 4.15 -10.32 6.35
C ASP A 47 3.81 -9.85 4.92
N MET A 48 2.96 -8.83 4.81
CA MET A 48 2.57 -8.21 3.54
C MET A 48 3.07 -6.75 3.46
N PRO A 49 4.38 -6.52 3.29
CA PRO A 49 5.01 -5.21 3.45
C PRO A 49 4.46 -4.14 2.49
N ILE A 50 4.16 -4.52 1.25
CA ILE A 50 3.61 -3.60 0.25
C ILE A 50 2.17 -3.23 0.58
N CYS A 51 1.34 -4.18 1.01
CA CYS A 51 -0.04 -3.90 1.39
C CYS A 51 -0.12 -3.02 2.64
N SER A 52 0.71 -3.31 3.65
CA SER A 52 0.83 -2.48 4.85
C SER A 52 1.32 -1.07 4.52
N ALA A 53 2.31 -0.92 3.63
CA ALA A 53 2.77 0.37 3.16
C ALA A 53 1.66 1.19 2.49
N VAL A 54 0.89 0.57 1.58
CA VAL A 54 -0.25 1.23 0.92
C VAL A 54 -1.32 1.61 1.94
N TYR A 55 -1.62 0.74 2.90
CA TYR A 55 -2.54 1.03 3.99
C TYR A 55 -2.11 2.26 4.79
N SER A 56 -0.85 2.33 5.22
CA SER A 56 -0.34 3.46 6.01
C SER A 56 -0.43 4.80 5.27
N VAL A 57 -0.18 4.82 3.96
CA VAL A 57 -0.35 6.05 3.15
C VAL A 57 -1.82 6.46 3.06
N LEU A 58 -2.72 5.49 2.83
CA LEU A 58 -4.14 5.77 2.57
C LEU A 58 -4.98 6.04 3.83
N TYR A 59 -4.63 5.40 4.95
CA TYR A 59 -5.48 5.35 6.14
C TYR A 59 -4.82 5.92 7.40
N GLU A 60 -3.49 5.95 7.45
CA GLU A 60 -2.75 6.47 8.62
C GLU A 60 -2.09 7.83 8.32
N ASN A 61 -2.27 8.37 7.11
CA ASN A 61 -1.65 9.61 6.64
C ASN A 61 -0.13 9.64 6.78
N VAL A 62 0.53 8.48 6.71
CA VAL A 62 1.99 8.43 6.74
C VAL A 62 2.53 8.98 5.42
N PRO A 63 3.48 9.95 5.44
CA PRO A 63 4.02 10.51 4.20
C PRO A 63 4.65 9.44 3.30
N PHE A 64 4.37 9.50 1.99
CA PHE A 64 4.85 8.54 1.01
C PHE A 64 6.36 8.29 1.09
N LEU A 65 7.17 9.35 1.21
CA LEU A 65 8.64 9.24 1.32
C LEU A 65 9.09 8.52 2.60
N THR A 66 8.33 8.64 3.68
CA THR A 66 8.61 7.93 4.93
C THR A 66 8.37 6.43 4.75
N VAL A 67 7.23 6.06 4.15
CA VAL A 67 6.88 4.66 3.87
C VAL A 67 7.89 4.02 2.90
N LEU A 68 8.27 4.73 1.84
CA LEU A 68 9.27 4.25 0.87
C LEU A 68 10.62 3.98 1.54
N LYS A 69 11.09 4.90 2.40
CA LYS A 69 12.33 4.71 3.17
C LYS A 69 12.25 3.51 4.11
N ALA A 70 11.09 3.24 4.69
CA ALA A 70 10.89 2.06 5.54
C ALA A 70 10.98 0.77 4.72
N LEU A 71 10.34 0.73 3.54
CA LEU A 71 10.42 -0.41 2.63
C LEU A 71 11.86 -0.69 2.16
N GLN A 72 12.61 0.35 1.81
CA GLN A 72 14.01 0.23 1.37
C GLN A 72 14.97 -0.27 2.46
N LYS A 73 14.63 -0.08 3.73
CA LYS A 73 15.44 -0.52 4.88
C LYS A 73 15.18 -1.98 5.28
N ARG A 74 14.22 -2.67 4.64
CA ARG A 74 13.97 -4.08 4.94
C ARG A 74 15.21 -4.92 4.60
N PRO A 75 15.47 -5.98 5.38
CA PRO A 75 16.60 -6.87 5.11
C PRO A 75 16.45 -7.52 3.73
N LEU A 76 17.58 -7.76 3.08
CA LEU A 76 17.62 -8.55 1.85
C LEU A 76 17.14 -9.97 2.15
N ARG A 77 16.29 -10.51 1.28
CA ARG A 77 15.85 -11.90 1.27
C ARG A 77 16.13 -12.51 -0.09
N GLY A 78 16.31 -13.82 -0.13
CA GLY A 78 16.31 -14.57 -1.39
C GLY A 78 14.98 -14.39 -2.13
N GLU A 79 15.00 -14.57 -3.45
CA GLU A 79 13.77 -14.49 -4.26
C GLU A 79 12.78 -15.63 -3.95
N ARG A 80 13.30 -16.74 -3.43
CA ARG A 80 12.52 -17.83 -2.88
C ARG A 80 12.56 -17.73 -1.37
N ASP A 81 11.42 -17.98 -0.75
CA ASP A 81 11.44 -18.35 0.65
C ASP A 81 12.26 -19.64 0.73
N GLU A 82 13.35 -19.59 1.48
CA GLU A 82 14.06 -20.81 1.87
C GLU A 82 13.06 -21.59 2.71
N GLU A 83 12.35 -22.54 2.08
CA GLU A 83 11.68 -23.59 2.83
C GLU A 83 12.80 -24.24 3.65
N GLU A 84 12.75 -24.09 4.97
CA GLU A 84 13.57 -24.91 5.86
C GLU A 84 13.20 -26.36 5.57
N GLU A 85 13.96 -27.02 4.69
CA GLU A 85 13.95 -28.47 4.54
C GLU A 85 14.43 -29.04 5.89
N GLU A 86 13.48 -29.49 6.72
CA GLU A 86 13.76 -30.41 7.84
C GLU A 86 14.12 -31.81 7.33
#